data_AF-A0A8J7QFM5-F1
#
_entry.id   AF-A0A8J7QFM5-F1
#
_cell.length_a   1.000
_cell.length_b   1.000
_cell.length_c   1.000
_cell.angle_alpha   90.00
_cell.angle_beta   90.00
_cell.angle_gamma   90.00
#
_symmetry.space_group_name_H-M   'P 1'
#
loop_
_entity.id
_entity.type
_entity.pdbx_description
1 polymer ?
#
loop_
_entity_poly.entity_id
_entity_poly.type
_entity_poly.pdbx_seq_one_letter_code
_entity_poly.pdbx_strand_id
1 'polypeptide(L)'
;MSGRSKRIAFFEFGDCGGCELAVIENSKALDLLGKVDIAYWLLLGKTGEGPYDITFVEGVVASEHDIDALKRIREKSGILVALGSDACVSGIPGLRRFANKDKVEGVYGNVELEHKPIEGIGPLDHFVKVDYVLRGCPVNGDQFSRLLELLVEGKQVEQGEKSFDYSKPRFGENAGRAIVLDNEKCILCERCVEVCNGITSALSIADRGINTLITPPFRMGIDGSTCISCGQCTVYCPVSALCEKDSIAEVNRMVSSGRPVDAVVEVETAVSIGEFFGLNERCHGLLVDALKRIGFRNVYLSRSKSRAKFLDPRPVGRFPAIIPCCYSAKKFVETYYPRLRQSISQPPKPSFKADVWIGPCTGRKIDSEMVVLTTREVSRMIRDYLTTKYIEFNEFDDVNFDDVELREPEIVGRVIAEGAFEIRQVLDKAMRGELQGAVVELWACPKGCISGGGQYKASEEILARRKEWIDGMGSALWRTRWWARSA
;
A
#
# COMPACT_ATOMS: atom_id res chain seq x y z
N MET A 1 -33.34 40.37 23.43
CA MET A 1 -32.14 40.97 24.07
C MET A 1 -31.31 41.61 22.97
N SER A 2 -31.14 42.93 22.97
CA SER A 2 -30.41 43.68 21.95
C SER A 2 -28.89 43.58 22.14
N GLY A 3 -28.32 42.43 21.79
CA GLY A 3 -26.87 42.25 21.69
C GLY A 3 -26.38 42.64 20.28
N ARG A 4 -25.21 43.28 20.18
CA ARG A 4 -24.55 43.53 18.89
C ARG A 4 -24.37 42.21 18.13
N SER A 5 -24.57 42.24 16.81
CA SER A 5 -24.31 41.09 15.93
C SER A 5 -22.90 40.55 16.17
N LYS A 6 -22.78 39.23 16.33
CA LYS A 6 -21.50 38.55 16.55
C LYS A 6 -20.64 38.66 15.30
N ARG A 7 -19.40 39.13 15.43
CA ARG A 7 -18.43 39.17 14.33
C ARG A 7 -17.72 37.82 14.20
N ILE A 8 -17.88 37.16 13.08
CA ILE A 8 -17.32 35.83 12.81
C ILE A 8 -16.23 35.91 11.75
N ALA A 9 -15.18 35.10 11.92
CA ALA A 9 -14.13 34.92 10.93
C ALA A 9 -13.86 33.44 10.59
N PHE A 10 -13.45 33.18 9.35
CA PHE A 10 -13.00 31.89 8.83
C PHE A 10 -11.60 32.06 8.23
N PHE A 11 -10.64 31.30 8.74
CA PHE A 11 -9.28 31.28 8.20
C PHE A 11 -8.92 29.86 7.76
N GLU A 12 -8.20 29.79 6.64
CA GLU A 12 -7.73 28.56 6.02
C GLU A 12 -6.19 28.53 6.05
N PHE A 13 -5.63 27.37 6.36
CA PHE A 13 -4.19 27.08 6.23
C PHE A 13 -3.98 25.92 5.24
N GLY A 14 -2.97 25.08 5.42
CA GLY A 14 -2.74 23.96 4.51
C GLY A 14 -3.82 22.87 4.64
N ASP A 15 -4.82 22.88 3.75
CA ASP A 15 -5.80 21.79 3.56
C ASP A 15 -6.40 21.73 2.13
N CYS A 16 -7.63 21.21 1.99
CA CYS A 16 -8.37 21.08 0.74
C CYS A 16 -9.64 21.95 0.65
N GLY A 17 -9.90 22.85 1.61
CA GLY A 17 -11.11 23.69 1.67
C GLY A 17 -12.41 22.94 2.01
N GLY A 18 -12.31 21.65 2.34
CA GLY A 18 -13.47 20.76 2.42
C GLY A 18 -14.40 21.08 3.60
N CYS A 19 -13.90 21.63 4.71
CA CYS A 19 -14.75 21.88 5.87
C CYS A 19 -15.57 23.15 5.68
N GLU A 20 -15.00 24.22 5.13
CA GLU A 20 -15.75 25.41 4.70
C GLU A 20 -16.82 25.10 3.65
N LEU A 21 -16.54 24.23 2.68
CA LEU A 21 -17.56 23.78 1.71
C LEU A 21 -18.72 23.04 2.38
N ALA A 22 -18.44 22.14 3.33
CA ALA A 22 -19.47 21.42 4.08
C ALA A 22 -20.35 22.36 4.92
N VAL A 23 -19.81 23.52 5.35
CA VAL A 23 -20.59 24.57 6.02
C VAL A 23 -21.54 25.25 5.02
N ILE A 24 -21.05 25.60 3.83
CA ILE A 24 -21.86 26.28 2.80
C ILE A 24 -22.98 25.37 2.27
N GLU A 25 -22.72 24.08 2.11
CA GLU A 25 -23.73 23.12 1.63
C GLU A 25 -24.85 22.85 2.65
N ASN A 26 -24.68 23.27 3.90
CA ASN A 26 -25.68 23.07 4.95
C ASN A 26 -26.63 24.28 5.06
N SER A 27 -27.90 24.09 4.70
CA SER A 27 -28.93 25.13 4.74
C SER A 27 -29.12 25.75 6.13
N LYS A 28 -29.07 24.95 7.20
CA LYS A 28 -29.20 25.45 8.57
C LYS A 28 -28.01 26.33 8.98
N ALA A 29 -26.80 25.97 8.55
CA ALA A 29 -25.60 26.76 8.78
C ALA A 29 -25.72 28.12 8.07
N LEU A 30 -26.14 28.12 6.80
CA LEU A 30 -26.36 29.34 6.03
C LEU A 30 -27.40 30.27 6.68
N ASP A 31 -28.53 29.73 7.15
CA ASP A 31 -29.56 30.51 7.83
C ASP A 31 -29.05 31.18 9.13
N LEU A 32 -28.14 30.53 9.85
CA LEU A 32 -27.50 31.08 11.04
C LEU A 32 -26.43 32.13 10.66
N LEU A 33 -25.63 31.83 9.65
CA LEU A 33 -24.60 32.72 9.11
C LEU A 33 -25.20 34.02 8.55
N GLY A 34 -26.42 33.98 8.01
CA GLY A 34 -27.16 35.17 7.58
C GLY A 34 -27.60 36.10 8.72
N LYS A 35 -27.47 35.67 9.99
CA LYS A 35 -27.89 36.45 11.18
C LYS A 35 -26.71 37.03 11.96
N VAL A 36 -25.48 36.83 11.49
CA VAL A 36 -24.23 37.28 12.13
C VAL A 36 -23.43 38.19 11.18
N ASP A 37 -22.42 38.90 11.70
CA ASP A 37 -21.51 39.71 10.89
C ASP A 37 -20.30 38.87 10.48
N ILE A 38 -20.26 38.38 9.25
CA ILE A 38 -19.08 37.69 8.71
C ILE A 38 -18.04 38.74 8.34
N ALA A 39 -17.08 38.95 9.25
CA ALA A 39 -16.04 39.96 9.10
C ALA A 39 -14.95 39.50 8.13
N TYR A 40 -14.52 38.25 8.22
CA TYR A 40 -13.44 37.70 7.40
C TYR A 40 -13.80 36.28 6.93
N TRP A 41 -13.77 36.06 5.62
CA TRP A 41 -13.96 34.75 4.99
C TRP A 41 -13.58 34.89 3.52
N LEU A 42 -12.42 34.35 3.13
CA LEU A 42 -11.90 34.52 1.76
C LEU A 42 -12.81 33.88 0.71
N LEU A 43 -13.41 32.72 1.01
CA LEU A 43 -14.36 32.04 0.13
C LEU A 43 -15.59 32.90 -0.22
N LEU A 44 -15.99 33.81 0.67
CA LEU A 44 -17.07 34.78 0.44
C LEU A 44 -16.55 36.18 0.04
N GLY A 45 -15.26 36.33 -0.22
CA GLY A 45 -14.62 37.60 -0.59
C GLY A 45 -14.61 38.66 0.53
N LYS A 46 -14.69 38.23 1.80
CA LYS A 46 -14.67 39.13 2.97
C LYS A 46 -13.28 39.19 3.60
N THR A 47 -12.75 40.40 3.79
CA THR A 47 -11.37 40.64 4.26
C THR A 47 -11.31 41.62 5.45
N GLY A 48 -12.40 41.74 6.21
CA GLY A 48 -12.48 42.66 7.34
C GLY A 48 -11.56 42.29 8.50
N GLU A 49 -10.99 43.29 9.15
CA GLU A 49 -10.13 43.09 10.31
C GLU A 49 -10.92 42.85 11.61
N GLY A 50 -10.25 42.16 12.54
CA GLY A 50 -10.74 41.89 13.89
C GLY A 50 -10.88 43.15 14.76
N PRO A 51 -11.34 43.00 16.01
CA PRO A 51 -11.52 41.73 16.72
C PRO A 51 -12.73 40.92 16.25
N TYR A 52 -12.65 39.61 16.43
CA TYR A 52 -13.67 38.63 16.10
C TYR A 52 -14.24 38.00 17.37
N ASP A 53 -15.56 37.88 17.46
CA ASP A 53 -16.22 37.19 18.57
C ASP A 53 -15.98 35.67 18.49
N ILE A 54 -16.09 35.10 17.30
CA ILE A 54 -15.90 33.67 17.03
C ILE A 54 -15.04 33.53 15.77
N THR A 55 -14.00 32.72 15.84
CA THR A 55 -13.11 32.44 14.70
C THR A 55 -13.03 30.95 14.48
N PHE A 56 -13.36 30.52 13.26
CA PHE A 56 -13.13 29.17 12.78
C PHE A 56 -11.83 29.13 12.02
N VAL A 57 -11.00 28.13 12.29
CA VAL A 57 -9.73 27.93 11.60
C VAL A 57 -9.68 26.50 11.09
N GLU A 58 -9.59 26.32 9.78
CA GLU A 58 -9.33 25.03 9.14
C GLU A 58 -7.88 24.91 8.69
N GLY A 59 -7.49 23.67 8.37
CA GLY A 59 -6.17 23.32 7.90
C GLY A 59 -5.06 23.26 8.94
N VAL A 60 -3.85 23.00 8.43
CA VAL A 60 -2.66 22.73 9.25
C VAL A 60 -1.65 23.86 9.19
N VAL A 61 -0.96 24.09 10.30
CA VAL A 61 0.21 24.98 10.39
C VAL A 61 1.45 24.23 9.90
N ALA A 62 2.04 24.68 8.79
CA ALA A 62 3.13 23.98 8.11
C ALA A 62 4.43 24.79 7.99
N SER A 63 4.43 26.07 8.37
CA SER A 63 5.58 26.98 8.27
C SER A 63 5.70 27.91 9.49
N GLU A 64 6.87 28.55 9.64
CA GLU A 64 7.07 29.59 10.66
C GLU A 64 6.09 30.77 10.44
N HIS A 65 5.78 31.09 9.18
CA HIS A 65 4.80 32.12 8.81
C HIS A 65 3.39 31.77 9.31
N ASP A 66 2.96 30.52 9.13
CA ASP A 66 1.63 30.07 9.58
C ASP A 66 1.50 30.15 11.10
N ILE A 67 2.56 29.83 11.84
CA ILE A 67 2.59 29.94 13.31
C ILE A 67 2.33 31.40 13.71
N ASP A 68 3.05 32.34 13.10
CA ASP A 68 2.91 33.76 13.41
C ASP A 68 1.53 34.30 12.99
N ALA A 69 1.00 33.84 11.85
CA ALA A 69 -0.35 34.16 11.42
C ALA A 69 -1.39 33.64 12.42
N LEU A 70 -1.31 32.37 12.83
CA LEU A 70 -2.23 31.76 13.79
C LEU A 70 -2.19 32.45 15.15
N LYS A 71 -1.01 32.86 15.64
CA LYS A 71 -0.88 33.64 16.88
C LYS A 71 -1.61 34.98 16.77
N ARG A 72 -1.42 35.73 15.67
CA ARG A 72 -2.13 36.99 15.41
C ARG A 72 -3.64 36.80 15.31
N ILE A 73 -4.08 35.72 14.66
CA ILE A 73 -5.50 35.36 14.57
C ILE A 73 -6.04 35.10 15.97
N ARG A 74 -5.33 34.33 16.80
CA ARG A 74 -5.75 34.02 18.15
C ARG A 74 -5.86 35.27 19.03
N GLU A 75 -4.88 36.18 18.96
CA GLU A 75 -4.91 37.45 19.71
C GLU A 75 -6.16 38.29 19.39
N LYS A 76 -6.65 38.22 18.15
CA LYS A 76 -7.85 38.93 17.68
C LYS A 76 -9.15 38.15 17.91
N SER A 77 -9.11 36.94 18.46
CA SER A 77 -10.26 36.02 18.55
C SER A 77 -10.73 35.83 19.99
N GLY A 78 -11.98 36.17 20.28
CA GLY A 78 -12.63 35.86 21.55
C GLY A 78 -12.77 34.36 21.78
N ILE A 79 -13.36 33.66 20.81
CA ILE A 79 -13.46 32.19 20.76
C ILE A 79 -12.75 31.71 19.49
N LEU A 80 -11.84 30.74 19.62
CA LEU A 80 -11.20 30.07 18.49
C LEU A 80 -11.64 28.61 18.41
N VAL A 81 -12.15 28.21 17.26
CA VAL A 81 -12.63 26.86 16.96
C VAL A 81 -11.73 26.23 15.91
N ALA A 82 -11.11 25.09 16.23
CA ALA A 82 -10.43 24.28 15.23
C ALA A 82 -11.48 23.49 14.42
N LEU A 83 -11.49 23.70 13.10
CA LEU A 83 -12.46 23.16 12.17
C LEU A 83 -11.82 22.04 11.33
N GLY A 84 -12.30 20.81 11.49
CA GLY A 84 -11.87 19.68 10.69
C GLY A 84 -10.68 18.87 11.25
N SER A 85 -10.46 17.70 10.66
CA SER A 85 -9.40 16.77 11.07
C SER A 85 -8.00 17.34 10.89
N ASP A 86 -7.77 18.18 9.88
CA ASP A 86 -6.46 18.81 9.68
C ASP A 86 -6.12 19.79 10.81
N ALA A 87 -7.06 20.67 11.18
CA ALA A 87 -6.89 21.57 12.31
C ALA A 87 -6.83 20.85 13.67
N CYS A 88 -7.61 19.77 13.85
CA CYS A 88 -7.74 19.07 15.12
C CYS A 88 -6.63 18.05 15.41
N VAL A 89 -6.12 17.38 14.37
CA VAL A 89 -5.19 16.23 14.48
C VAL A 89 -4.13 16.19 13.35
N SER A 90 -3.92 17.27 12.61
CA SER A 90 -2.99 17.38 11.47
C SER A 90 -3.32 16.56 10.22
N GLY A 91 -4.37 15.73 10.28
CA GLY A 91 -4.94 14.95 9.18
C GLY A 91 -3.96 14.45 8.12
N ILE A 92 -4.27 14.71 6.84
CA ILE A 92 -3.46 14.26 5.70
C ILE A 92 -2.14 15.04 5.57
N PRO A 93 -2.10 16.38 5.72
CA PRO A 93 -0.86 17.14 5.67
C PRO A 93 0.21 16.68 6.68
N GLY A 94 -0.21 16.19 7.85
CA GLY A 94 0.67 15.62 8.87
C GLY A 94 1.45 14.37 8.42
N LEU A 95 1.05 13.72 7.32
CA LEU A 95 1.78 12.60 6.73
C LEU A 95 3.14 13.01 6.14
N ARG A 96 3.40 14.32 5.98
CA ARG A 96 4.70 14.83 5.53
C ARG A 96 5.87 14.29 6.33
N ARG A 97 5.68 13.95 7.61
CA ARG A 97 6.73 13.33 8.45
C ARG A 97 7.28 12.01 7.90
N PHE A 98 6.53 11.34 7.00
CA PHE A 98 6.96 10.12 6.32
C PHE A 98 7.58 10.37 4.94
N ALA A 99 7.60 11.62 4.47
CA ALA A 99 8.20 11.97 3.19
C ALA A 99 9.73 11.88 3.27
N ASN A 100 10.33 11.28 2.26
CA ASN A 100 11.79 11.24 2.12
C ASN A 100 12.27 12.57 1.50
N LYS A 101 13.18 13.27 2.20
CA LYS A 101 13.71 14.57 1.77
C LYS A 101 14.30 14.52 0.35
N ASP A 102 15.10 13.49 0.03
CA ASP A 102 15.72 13.30 -1.28
C ASP A 102 14.68 13.13 -2.40
N LYS A 103 13.56 12.43 -2.12
CA LYS A 103 12.46 12.28 -3.08
C LYS A 103 11.73 13.60 -3.33
N VAL A 104 11.48 14.37 -2.28
CA VAL A 104 10.84 15.69 -2.40
C VAL A 104 11.75 16.63 -3.19
N GLU A 105 13.04 16.64 -2.90
CA GLU A 105 14.04 17.43 -3.65
C GLU A 105 14.18 16.95 -5.10
N GLY A 106 14.04 15.66 -5.37
CA GLY A 106 14.02 15.13 -6.74
C GLY A 106 12.81 15.60 -7.56
N VAL A 107 11.67 15.89 -6.92
CA VAL A 107 10.44 16.36 -7.60
C VAL A 107 10.39 17.88 -7.69
N TYR A 108 10.74 18.57 -6.60
CA TYR A 108 10.61 20.03 -6.46
C TYR A 108 11.98 20.75 -6.50
N GLY A 109 13.02 20.06 -6.94
CA GLY A 109 14.39 20.60 -6.96
C GLY A 109 14.44 21.95 -7.64
N ASN A 110 15.04 22.93 -6.95
CA ASN A 110 15.14 24.36 -7.30
C ASN A 110 13.92 25.25 -7.00
N VAL A 111 12.89 24.77 -6.28
CA VAL A 111 11.81 25.64 -5.79
C VAL A 111 12.25 26.30 -4.47
N GLU A 112 12.51 27.60 -4.53
CA GLU A 112 12.65 28.43 -3.33
C GLU A 112 11.26 28.69 -2.76
N LEU A 113 10.96 28.07 -1.60
CA LEU A 113 9.69 28.27 -0.93
C LEU A 113 9.70 29.65 -0.25
N GLU A 114 8.64 30.42 -0.48
CA GLU A 114 8.46 31.75 0.13
C GLU A 114 8.45 31.67 1.67
N HIS A 115 7.94 30.56 2.22
CA HIS A 115 7.89 30.33 3.66
C HIS A 115 8.62 29.06 4.05
N LYS A 116 9.49 29.19 5.05
CA LYS A 116 10.29 28.09 5.58
C LYS A 116 9.39 27.08 6.29
N PRO A 117 9.40 25.80 5.87
CA PRO A 117 8.56 24.81 6.51
C PRO A 117 9.11 24.34 7.85
N ILE A 118 8.23 23.95 8.76
CA ILE A 118 8.59 23.38 10.07
C ILE A 118 8.71 21.85 10.01
N GLU A 119 9.61 21.27 10.80
CA GLU A 119 9.76 19.80 10.88
C GLU A 119 8.65 19.12 11.69
N GLY A 120 7.99 19.85 12.59
CA GLY A 120 6.89 19.37 13.43
C GLY A 120 5.55 19.99 13.03
N ILE A 121 4.89 19.43 12.00
CA ILE A 121 3.50 19.77 11.69
C ILE A 121 2.61 19.29 12.84
N GLY A 122 1.78 20.17 13.38
CA GLY A 122 0.92 19.90 14.53
C GLY A 122 -0.50 20.45 14.38
N PRO A 123 -1.45 20.00 15.21
CA PRO A 123 -2.78 20.58 15.27
C PRO A 123 -2.73 22.00 15.83
N LEU A 124 -3.78 22.79 15.64
CA LEU A 124 -3.78 24.20 16.07
C LEU A 124 -3.54 24.36 17.57
N ASP A 125 -4.05 23.44 18.38
CA ASP A 125 -3.90 23.45 19.83
C ASP A 125 -2.49 23.11 20.33
N HIS A 126 -1.59 22.71 19.43
CA HIS A 126 -0.17 22.63 19.70
C HIS A 126 0.51 24.01 19.74
N PHE A 127 -0.03 24.99 18.99
CA PHE A 127 0.60 26.30 18.80
C PHE A 127 -0.10 27.44 19.56
N VAL A 128 -1.42 27.36 19.72
CA VAL A 128 -2.23 28.38 20.40
C VAL A 128 -3.35 27.73 21.21
N LYS A 129 -3.90 28.43 22.20
CA LYS A 129 -5.10 27.94 22.92
C LYS A 129 -6.30 27.88 21.96
N VAL A 130 -6.82 26.69 21.72
CA VAL A 130 -8.10 26.44 21.03
C VAL A 130 -9.21 26.30 22.07
N ASP A 131 -10.35 26.96 21.88
CA ASP A 131 -11.47 26.90 22.84
C ASP A 131 -12.42 25.73 22.54
N TYR A 132 -12.67 25.44 21.26
CA TYR A 132 -13.49 24.31 20.83
C TYR A 132 -12.90 23.60 19.62
N VAL A 133 -13.19 22.31 19.50
CA VAL A 133 -12.81 21.49 18.35
C VAL A 133 -14.04 20.92 17.66
N LEU A 134 -14.11 21.00 16.34
CA LEU A 134 -15.12 20.32 15.54
C LEU A 134 -14.45 19.36 14.57
N ARG A 135 -14.53 18.07 14.85
CA ARG A 135 -13.83 17.01 14.09
C ARG A 135 -14.63 16.59 12.86
N GLY A 136 -13.92 16.08 11.85
CA GLY A 136 -14.49 15.53 10.63
C GLY A 136 -13.61 15.83 9.41
N CYS A 137 -13.70 15.02 8.36
CA CYS A 137 -13.00 15.23 7.09
C CYS A 137 -13.95 14.92 5.92
N PRO A 138 -14.81 15.87 5.50
CA PRO A 138 -15.02 17.21 6.09
C PRO A 138 -15.87 17.16 7.37
N VAL A 139 -16.04 18.30 8.04
CA VAL A 139 -16.92 18.42 9.22
C VAL A 139 -18.38 18.11 8.86
N ASN A 140 -19.15 17.66 9.84
CA ASN A 140 -20.59 17.50 9.68
C ASN A 140 -21.30 18.87 9.82
N GLY A 141 -22.01 19.30 8.78
CA GLY A 141 -22.68 20.61 8.74
C GLY A 141 -23.77 20.81 9.81
N ASP A 142 -24.43 19.75 10.28
CA ASP A 142 -25.43 19.86 11.35
C ASP A 142 -24.77 20.05 12.72
N GLN A 143 -23.65 19.36 12.97
CA GLN A 143 -22.84 19.58 14.16
C GLN A 143 -22.23 20.99 14.17
N PHE A 144 -21.75 21.46 13.01
CA PHE A 144 -21.31 22.84 12.86
C PHE A 144 -22.43 23.83 13.19
N SER A 145 -23.61 23.67 12.58
CA SER A 145 -24.77 24.53 12.81
C SER A 145 -25.16 24.57 14.28
N ARG A 146 -25.15 23.41 14.95
CA ARG A 146 -25.46 23.32 16.38
C ARG A 146 -24.42 24.04 17.23
N LEU A 147 -23.14 23.86 16.93
CA LEU A 147 -22.06 24.55 17.63
C LEU A 147 -22.19 26.07 17.44
N LEU A 148 -22.34 26.53 16.20
CA LEU A 148 -22.49 27.95 15.87
C LEU A 148 -23.68 28.58 16.62
N GLU A 149 -24.85 27.93 16.61
CA GLU A 149 -26.03 28.37 17.35
C GLU A 149 -25.72 28.58 18.85
N LEU A 150 -25.09 27.59 19.49
CA LEU A 150 -24.74 27.66 20.91
C LEU A 150 -23.73 28.79 21.19
N LEU A 151 -22.72 28.96 20.34
CA LEU A 151 -21.70 29.99 20.51
C LEU A 151 -22.26 31.41 20.30
N VAL A 152 -23.14 31.60 19.31
CA VAL A 152 -23.82 32.88 19.07
C VAL A 152 -24.72 33.27 20.25
N GLU A 153 -25.40 32.29 20.86
CA GLU A 153 -26.19 32.47 22.08
C GLU A 153 -25.35 32.68 23.35
N GLY A 154 -24.01 32.57 23.26
CA GLY A 154 -23.10 32.71 24.40
C GLY A 154 -23.16 31.54 25.38
N LYS A 155 -23.66 30.38 24.95
CA LYS A 155 -23.71 29.17 25.76
C LYS A 155 -22.36 28.47 25.74
N GLN A 156 -21.92 28.00 26.91
CA GLN A 156 -20.79 27.08 26.97
C GLN A 156 -21.18 25.72 26.41
N VAL A 157 -20.30 25.15 25.61
CA VAL A 157 -20.46 23.81 25.06
C VAL A 157 -19.58 22.87 25.86
N GLU A 158 -20.19 21.90 26.55
CA GLU A 158 -19.42 20.80 27.12
C GLU A 158 -18.89 19.95 25.97
N GLN A 159 -17.59 20.03 25.73
CA GLN A 159 -16.88 19.07 24.90
C GLN A 159 -16.21 18.08 25.83
N GLY A 160 -16.32 16.78 25.52
CA GLY A 160 -15.52 15.79 26.24
C GLY A 160 -14.06 16.21 26.21
N GLU A 161 -13.36 16.13 27.35
CA GLU A 161 -11.91 16.36 27.36
C GLU A 161 -11.28 15.59 26.21
N LYS A 162 -10.27 16.17 25.56
CA LYS A 162 -9.33 15.40 24.73
C LYS A 162 -8.78 14.32 25.67
N SER A 163 -9.42 13.15 25.72
CA SER A 163 -9.11 12.12 26.73
C SER A 163 -7.73 11.52 26.50
N PHE A 164 -7.12 11.86 25.36
CA PHE A 164 -5.81 11.44 24.96
C PHE A 164 -5.15 12.60 24.23
N ASP A 165 -3.97 12.99 24.71
CA ASP A 165 -2.91 13.45 23.84
C ASP A 165 -2.80 12.39 22.74
N TYR A 166 -3.10 12.69 21.49
CA TYR A 166 -3.00 11.71 20.41
C TYR A 166 -1.53 11.47 20.05
N SER A 167 -0.68 11.25 21.05
CA SER A 167 0.60 10.59 20.88
C SER A 167 0.31 9.10 20.84
N LYS A 168 0.14 8.53 19.64
CA LYS A 168 0.42 7.10 19.51
C LYS A 168 1.84 6.91 20.04
N PRO A 169 2.08 6.04 21.03
CA PRO A 169 3.44 5.69 21.39
C PRO A 169 4.16 5.28 20.10
N ARG A 170 5.39 5.77 19.89
CA ARG A 170 6.18 5.34 18.74
C ARG A 170 6.56 3.88 18.97
N PHE A 171 5.76 2.99 18.41
CA PHE A 171 6.04 1.54 18.49
C PHE A 171 7.14 1.10 17.53
N GLY A 172 7.59 2.01 16.65
CA GLY A 172 8.64 1.77 15.69
C GLY A 172 8.22 0.82 14.56
N GLU A 173 9.19 0.51 13.71
CA GLU A 173 9.05 -0.40 12.59
C GLU A 173 9.44 -1.83 13.01
N ASN A 174 8.61 -2.82 12.68
CA ASN A 174 8.96 -4.24 12.73
C ASN A 174 9.26 -4.72 11.31
N ALA A 175 10.53 -4.68 10.93
CA ALA A 175 11.00 -5.02 9.60
C ALA A 175 11.40 -6.49 9.49
N GLY A 176 10.67 -7.26 8.68
CA GLY A 176 11.13 -8.57 8.19
C GLY A 176 11.96 -8.43 6.91
N ARG A 177 12.46 -9.56 6.37
CA ARG A 177 13.21 -9.54 5.11
C ARG A 177 12.34 -9.25 3.88
N ALA A 178 11.06 -9.60 3.93
CA ALA A 178 10.13 -9.42 2.81
C ALA A 178 8.99 -8.44 3.08
N ILE A 179 8.62 -8.25 4.34
CA ILE A 179 7.44 -7.49 4.77
C ILE A 179 7.87 -6.55 5.90
N VAL A 180 7.35 -5.33 5.89
CA VAL A 180 7.57 -4.30 6.89
C VAL A 180 6.23 -3.94 7.54
N LEU A 181 6.20 -3.86 8.87
CA LEU A 181 5.08 -3.36 9.65
C LEU A 181 5.47 -2.04 10.33
N ASP A 182 4.87 -0.94 9.87
CA ASP A 182 4.96 0.39 10.44
C ASP A 182 3.69 0.69 11.25
N ASN A 183 3.81 0.57 12.58
CA ASN A 183 2.69 0.81 13.50
C ASN A 183 2.29 2.29 13.59
N GLU A 184 3.12 3.23 13.14
CA GLU A 184 2.74 4.65 13.12
C GLU A 184 1.71 4.95 12.03
N LYS A 185 1.76 4.22 10.92
CA LYS A 185 0.77 4.29 9.83
C LYS A 185 -0.49 3.47 10.14
N CYS A 186 -0.41 2.49 11.04
CA CYS A 186 -1.51 1.56 11.30
C CYS A 186 -2.74 2.24 11.89
N ILE A 187 -3.89 2.12 11.24
CA ILE A 187 -5.19 2.66 11.72
C ILE A 187 -6.03 1.62 12.50
N LEU A 188 -5.43 0.49 12.91
CA LEU A 188 -6.10 -0.59 13.67
C LEU A 188 -7.38 -1.11 13.02
N CYS A 189 -7.46 -1.14 11.69
CA CYS A 189 -8.64 -1.66 10.96
C CYS A 189 -8.73 -3.19 10.90
N GLU A 190 -7.74 -3.91 11.46
CA GLU A 190 -7.68 -5.37 11.61
C GLU A 190 -7.76 -6.23 10.33
N ARG A 191 -7.91 -5.64 9.15
CA ARG A 191 -7.92 -6.37 7.87
C ARG A 191 -6.71 -7.28 7.67
N CYS A 192 -5.54 -6.84 8.13
CA CYS A 192 -4.31 -7.62 8.10
C CYS A 192 -4.34 -8.82 9.04
N VAL A 193 -4.97 -8.69 10.21
CA VAL A 193 -5.18 -9.78 11.18
C VAL A 193 -6.17 -10.78 10.61
N GLU A 194 -7.31 -10.32 10.08
CA GLU A 194 -8.35 -11.17 9.51
C GLU A 194 -7.80 -12.05 8.37
N VAL A 195 -7.14 -11.44 7.37
CA VAL A 195 -6.56 -12.21 6.27
C VAL A 195 -5.43 -13.14 6.75
N CYS A 196 -4.67 -12.75 7.79
CA CYS A 196 -3.61 -13.58 8.34
C CYS A 196 -4.18 -14.79 9.10
N ASN A 197 -5.29 -14.62 9.83
CA ASN A 197 -5.97 -15.68 10.58
C ASN A 197 -6.39 -16.82 9.65
N GLY A 198 -6.90 -16.50 8.46
CA GLY A 198 -7.23 -17.49 7.42
C GLY A 198 -6.03 -18.27 6.86
N ILE A 199 -4.79 -17.90 7.22
CA ILE A 199 -3.56 -18.52 6.68
C ILE A 199 -2.72 -19.14 7.80
N THR A 200 -2.17 -18.29 8.67
CA THR A 200 -1.17 -18.66 9.70
C THR A 200 -1.47 -18.12 11.09
N SER A 201 -2.29 -17.08 11.22
CA SER A 201 -2.49 -16.32 12.47
C SER A 201 -1.18 -15.75 13.02
N ALA A 202 -0.25 -15.37 12.15
CA ALA A 202 1.05 -14.81 12.53
C ALA A 202 1.00 -13.34 12.99
N LEU A 203 -0.11 -12.64 12.73
CA LEU A 203 -0.39 -11.28 13.20
C LEU A 203 -1.60 -11.30 14.12
N SER A 204 -1.53 -10.57 15.22
CA SER A 204 -2.63 -10.41 16.15
C SER A 204 -2.65 -9.00 16.74
N ILE A 205 -3.68 -8.74 17.54
CA ILE A 205 -3.83 -7.51 18.31
C ILE A 205 -3.12 -7.72 19.65
N ALA A 206 -2.25 -6.80 20.02
CA ALA A 206 -1.60 -6.77 21.33
C ALA A 206 -2.03 -5.54 22.11
N ASP A 207 -1.89 -5.65 23.44
CA ASP A 207 -2.28 -4.64 24.42
C ASP A 207 -3.78 -4.26 24.37
N ARG A 208 -4.13 -3.11 24.97
CA ARG A 208 -5.49 -2.57 25.08
C ARG A 208 -5.48 -1.04 25.10
N GLY A 209 -6.61 -0.43 24.78
CA GLY A 209 -6.81 1.01 24.82
C GLY A 209 -5.89 1.75 23.84
N ILE A 210 -5.29 2.86 24.28
CA ILE A 210 -4.35 3.65 23.45
C ILE A 210 -3.06 2.93 23.10
N ASN A 211 -2.72 1.85 23.82
CA ASN A 211 -1.53 1.06 23.57
C ASN A 211 -1.76 -0.05 22.54
N THR A 212 -3.00 -0.20 22.04
CA THR A 212 -3.34 -1.27 21.09
C THR A 212 -2.49 -1.18 19.83
N LEU A 213 -1.85 -2.28 19.45
CA LEU A 213 -1.07 -2.38 18.23
C LEU A 213 -1.28 -3.71 17.51
N ILE A 214 -1.00 -3.73 16.20
CA ILE A 214 -0.89 -4.97 15.44
C ILE A 214 0.55 -5.44 15.51
N THR A 215 0.77 -6.71 15.82
CA THR A 215 2.12 -7.27 15.93
C THR A 215 2.08 -8.80 15.95
N PRO A 216 3.18 -9.50 15.60
CA PRO A 216 3.30 -10.92 15.88
C PRO A 216 3.21 -11.23 17.39
N PRO A 217 2.85 -12.47 17.79
CA PRO A 217 2.84 -12.87 19.19
C PRO A 217 4.11 -12.47 19.94
N PHE A 218 3.99 -12.03 21.18
CA PHE A 218 5.12 -11.56 22.01
C PHE A 218 5.96 -10.42 21.39
N ARG A 219 5.40 -9.67 20.41
CA ARG A 219 6.09 -8.58 19.68
C ARG A 219 7.40 -8.99 19.02
N MET A 220 7.54 -10.27 18.67
CA MET A 220 8.74 -10.73 17.99
C MET A 220 8.83 -10.17 16.56
N GLY A 221 10.03 -10.22 15.98
CA GLY A 221 10.24 -9.84 14.59
C GLY A 221 9.38 -10.71 13.64
N ILE A 222 8.88 -10.11 12.55
CA ILE A 222 8.05 -10.83 11.55
C ILE A 222 8.71 -12.15 11.12
N ASP A 223 10.00 -12.11 10.81
CA ASP A 223 10.73 -13.28 10.31
C ASP A 223 10.93 -14.38 11.36
N GLY A 224 11.00 -14.00 12.65
CA GLY A 224 11.13 -14.91 13.79
C GLY A 224 9.80 -15.50 14.28
N SER A 225 8.67 -15.02 13.74
CA SER A 225 7.34 -15.51 14.05
C SER A 225 6.90 -16.68 13.17
N THR A 226 5.66 -17.13 13.34
CA THR A 226 5.00 -18.13 12.50
C THR A 226 4.63 -17.62 11.09
N CYS A 227 5.00 -16.38 10.77
CA CYS A 227 4.79 -15.76 9.47
C CYS A 227 5.54 -16.51 8.36
N ILE A 228 4.82 -16.88 7.30
CA ILE A 228 5.38 -17.53 6.11
C ILE A 228 5.80 -16.53 5.01
N SER A 229 5.74 -15.22 5.30
CA SER A 229 6.08 -14.14 4.37
C SER A 229 5.26 -14.14 3.06
N CYS A 230 4.01 -14.62 3.10
CA CYS A 230 3.12 -14.68 1.94
C CYS A 230 2.64 -13.31 1.43
N GLY A 231 2.71 -12.26 2.27
CA GLY A 231 2.39 -10.88 1.89
C GLY A 231 0.90 -10.58 1.75
N GLN A 232 -0.01 -11.51 2.03
CA GLN A 232 -1.45 -11.23 1.91
C GLN A 232 -1.88 -10.03 2.77
N CYS A 233 -1.31 -9.87 3.96
CA CYS A 233 -1.59 -8.71 4.80
C CYS A 233 -1.21 -7.35 4.19
N THR A 234 -0.22 -7.30 3.27
CA THR A 234 0.17 -6.07 2.59
C THR A 234 -0.82 -5.68 1.49
N VAL A 235 -1.49 -6.67 0.88
CA VAL A 235 -2.54 -6.45 -0.14
C VAL A 235 -3.79 -5.79 0.45
N TYR A 236 -4.12 -6.12 1.70
CA TYR A 236 -5.35 -5.65 2.35
C TYR A 236 -5.15 -4.41 3.23
N CYS A 237 -3.90 -4.00 3.47
CA CYS A 237 -3.59 -2.81 4.26
C CYS A 237 -3.96 -1.53 3.48
N PRO A 238 -4.84 -0.66 4.01
CA PRO A 238 -5.27 0.56 3.30
C PRO A 238 -4.28 1.71 3.33
N VAL A 239 -3.39 1.71 4.33
CA VAL A 239 -2.58 2.86 4.72
C VAL A 239 -1.09 2.57 4.61
N SER A 240 -0.73 1.44 3.97
CA SER A 240 0.66 0.98 3.82
C SER A 240 1.40 0.85 5.15
N ALA A 241 0.68 0.58 6.24
CA ALA A 241 1.26 0.16 7.51
C ALA A 241 1.89 -1.23 7.40
N LEU A 242 1.36 -2.10 6.52
CA LEU A 242 2.00 -3.33 6.10
C LEU A 242 2.31 -3.23 4.62
N CYS A 243 3.59 -3.30 4.27
CA CYS A 243 4.07 -3.24 2.90
C CYS A 243 5.18 -4.27 2.66
N GLU A 244 5.45 -4.54 1.40
CA GLU A 244 6.65 -5.22 0.95
C GLU A 244 7.90 -4.40 1.30
N LYS A 245 9.01 -5.08 1.61
CA LYS A 245 10.30 -4.41 1.77
C LYS A 245 10.75 -3.82 0.45
N ASP A 246 10.88 -2.50 0.37
CA ASP A 246 11.21 -1.78 -0.86
C ASP A 246 12.64 -2.08 -1.35
N SER A 247 12.75 -2.43 -2.63
CA SER A 247 14.01 -2.71 -3.33
C SER A 247 14.22 -1.79 -4.54
N ILE A 248 13.36 -0.79 -4.75
CA ILE A 248 13.42 0.09 -5.93
C ILE A 248 14.72 0.90 -5.91
N ALA A 249 15.09 1.46 -4.75
CA ALA A 249 16.31 2.26 -4.62
C ALA A 249 17.59 1.45 -4.92
N GLU A 250 17.60 0.16 -4.55
CA GLU A 250 18.71 -0.74 -4.87
C GLU A 250 18.79 -1.00 -6.38
N VAL A 251 17.66 -1.33 -7.02
CA VAL A 251 17.61 -1.56 -8.46
C VAL A 251 17.98 -0.30 -9.24
N ASN A 252 17.50 0.87 -8.84
CA ASN A 252 17.86 2.15 -9.47
C ASN A 252 19.38 2.38 -9.43
N ARG A 253 20.03 2.10 -8.30
CA ARG A 253 21.50 2.15 -8.22
C ARG A 253 22.17 1.14 -9.15
N MET A 254 21.61 -0.06 -9.30
CA MET A 254 22.14 -1.08 -10.20
C MET A 254 22.08 -0.61 -11.66
N VAL A 255 20.92 -0.14 -12.13
CA VAL A 255 20.75 0.28 -13.53
C VAL A 255 21.53 1.56 -13.86
N SER A 256 21.71 2.46 -12.89
CA SER A 256 22.53 3.68 -13.07
C SER A 256 24.03 3.45 -12.89
N SER A 257 24.49 2.25 -12.51
CA SER A 257 25.91 1.96 -12.24
C SER A 257 26.79 1.88 -13.49
N GLY A 258 26.20 1.86 -14.69
CA GLY A 258 26.90 1.62 -15.95
C GLY A 258 27.23 0.15 -16.24
N ARG A 259 27.00 -0.76 -15.28
CA ARG A 259 27.05 -2.22 -15.51
C ARG A 259 25.75 -2.68 -16.20
N PRO A 260 25.82 -3.60 -17.18
CA PRO A 260 24.61 -4.25 -17.69
C PRO A 260 23.85 -4.99 -16.59
N VAL A 261 22.54 -4.72 -16.50
CA VAL A 261 21.61 -5.36 -15.55
C VAL A 261 20.53 -6.08 -16.35
N ASP A 262 20.39 -7.38 -16.12
CA ASP A 262 19.37 -8.20 -16.76
C ASP A 262 18.23 -8.51 -15.78
N ALA A 263 16.99 -8.53 -16.26
CA ALA A 263 15.78 -8.79 -15.47
C ALA A 263 15.00 -10.02 -15.95
N VAL A 264 14.42 -10.77 -15.01
CA VAL A 264 13.41 -11.79 -15.29
C VAL A 264 12.06 -11.35 -14.72
N VAL A 265 11.00 -11.43 -15.52
CA VAL A 265 9.64 -11.03 -15.15
C VAL A 265 8.72 -12.24 -15.19
N GLU A 266 8.01 -12.52 -14.10
CA GLU A 266 6.97 -13.55 -14.12
C GLU A 266 5.75 -13.12 -14.96
N VAL A 267 5.19 -14.03 -15.74
CA VAL A 267 4.02 -13.73 -16.61
C VAL A 267 2.81 -13.21 -15.81
N GLU A 268 2.63 -13.70 -14.59
CA GLU A 268 1.60 -13.22 -13.66
C GLU A 268 1.78 -11.73 -13.32
N THR A 269 3.03 -11.29 -13.20
CA THR A 269 3.37 -9.88 -12.98
C THR A 269 3.07 -9.07 -14.23
N ALA A 270 3.49 -9.53 -15.41
CA ALA A 270 3.29 -8.81 -16.66
C ALA A 270 1.80 -8.53 -16.93
N VAL A 271 0.95 -9.55 -16.77
CA VAL A 271 -0.51 -9.43 -16.92
C VAL A 271 -1.12 -8.46 -15.91
N SER A 272 -0.65 -8.50 -14.66
CA SER A 272 -1.18 -7.63 -13.59
C SER A 272 -0.74 -6.17 -13.77
N ILE A 273 0.43 -5.93 -14.35
CA ILE A 273 0.89 -4.60 -14.75
C ILE A 273 0.02 -4.07 -15.89
N GLY A 274 -0.24 -4.90 -16.90
CA GLY A 274 -1.14 -4.55 -18.00
C GLY A 274 -2.48 -4.03 -17.50
N GLU A 275 -3.11 -4.80 -16.61
CA GLU A 275 -4.34 -4.39 -15.95
C GLU A 275 -4.21 -3.06 -15.21
N PHE A 276 -3.15 -2.89 -14.41
CA PHE A 276 -2.93 -1.69 -13.59
C PHE A 276 -2.81 -0.41 -14.43
N PHE A 277 -2.27 -0.51 -15.64
CA PHE A 277 -2.14 0.59 -16.59
C PHE A 277 -3.28 0.66 -17.63
N GLY A 278 -4.32 -0.17 -17.49
CA GLY A 278 -5.48 -0.15 -18.38
C GLY A 278 -5.22 -0.71 -19.79
N LEU A 279 -4.24 -1.59 -19.93
CA LEU A 279 -3.81 -2.19 -21.20
C LEU A 279 -4.56 -3.49 -21.49
N ASN A 280 -4.39 -4.00 -22.72
CA ASN A 280 -4.90 -5.30 -23.15
C ASN A 280 -3.94 -6.46 -22.82
N GLU A 281 -4.35 -7.68 -23.17
CA GLU A 281 -3.64 -8.94 -22.91
C GLU A 281 -2.26 -9.05 -23.59
N ARG A 282 -1.95 -8.18 -24.55
CA ARG A 282 -0.68 -8.12 -25.27
C ARG A 282 0.30 -7.08 -24.70
N CYS A 283 0.09 -6.61 -23.47
CA CYS A 283 0.90 -5.58 -22.80
C CYS A 283 2.36 -5.96 -22.46
N HIS A 284 2.77 -7.22 -22.67
CA HIS A 284 4.08 -7.71 -22.25
C HIS A 284 5.24 -7.07 -23.02
N GLY A 285 5.06 -6.77 -24.31
CA GLY A 285 6.05 -6.04 -25.12
C GLY A 285 6.27 -4.62 -24.60
N LEU A 286 5.18 -3.92 -24.27
CA LEU A 286 5.22 -2.57 -23.68
C LEU A 286 5.94 -2.56 -22.33
N LEU A 287 5.71 -3.57 -21.50
CA LEU A 287 6.43 -3.74 -20.23
C LEU A 287 7.94 -3.94 -20.45
N VAL A 288 8.32 -4.77 -21.43
CA VAL A 288 9.73 -5.00 -21.76
C VAL A 288 10.39 -3.71 -22.25
N ASP A 289 9.73 -2.95 -23.12
CA ASP A 289 10.24 -1.66 -23.60
C ASP A 289 10.39 -0.65 -22.46
N ALA A 290 9.38 -0.54 -21.59
CA ALA A 290 9.44 0.33 -20.40
C ALA A 290 10.65 -0.01 -19.51
N LEU A 291 10.88 -1.29 -19.24
CA LEU A 291 12.03 -1.74 -18.44
C LEU A 291 13.37 -1.46 -19.15
N LYS A 292 13.45 -1.67 -20.46
CA LYS A 292 14.66 -1.32 -21.22
C LYS A 292 14.96 0.17 -21.16
N ARG A 293 13.95 1.02 -21.30
CA ARG A 293 14.07 2.48 -21.20
C ARG A 293 14.43 2.98 -19.80
N ILE A 294 14.08 2.23 -18.75
CA ILE A 294 14.53 2.49 -17.38
C ILE A 294 16.02 2.13 -17.19
N GLY A 295 16.58 1.26 -18.04
CA GLY A 295 18.02 0.96 -18.06
C GLY A 295 18.37 -0.53 -17.96
N PHE A 296 17.39 -1.44 -17.97
CA PHE A 296 17.66 -2.87 -18.07
C PHE A 296 18.19 -3.22 -19.46
N ARG A 297 19.25 -4.03 -19.56
CA ARG A 297 19.80 -4.47 -20.84
C ARG A 297 18.91 -5.53 -21.48
N ASN A 298 18.75 -6.66 -20.81
CA ASN A 298 17.88 -7.75 -21.24
C ASN A 298 16.74 -7.93 -20.25
N VAL A 299 15.53 -8.14 -20.79
CA VAL A 299 14.33 -8.41 -20.00
C VAL A 299 13.70 -9.68 -20.54
N TYR A 300 13.57 -10.68 -19.67
CA TYR A 300 13.08 -12.01 -20.04
C TYR A 300 11.77 -12.30 -19.35
N LEU A 301 10.82 -12.94 -20.04
CA LEU A 301 9.59 -13.43 -19.44
C LEU A 301 9.79 -14.86 -18.94
N SER A 302 9.26 -15.17 -17.75
CA SER A 302 9.32 -16.50 -17.15
C SER A 302 7.94 -16.96 -16.71
N ARG A 303 7.62 -18.22 -17.00
CA ARG A 303 6.39 -18.86 -16.54
C ARG A 303 6.70 -19.70 -15.30
N SER A 304 6.06 -19.39 -14.18
CA SER A 304 6.24 -20.13 -12.93
C SER A 304 5.70 -21.57 -12.97
N LYS A 305 4.76 -21.88 -13.89
CA LYS A 305 3.99 -23.15 -13.92
C LYS A 305 4.72 -24.38 -14.49
N SER A 306 5.91 -24.29 -15.08
CA SER A 306 6.42 -25.34 -15.98
C SER A 306 7.61 -26.19 -15.47
N ARG A 307 7.87 -26.28 -14.16
CA ARG A 307 9.11 -26.95 -13.67
C ARG A 307 8.97 -28.03 -12.59
N ALA A 308 7.79 -28.62 -12.41
CA ALA A 308 7.66 -29.84 -11.59
C ALA A 308 8.51 -31.01 -12.12
N LYS A 309 8.82 -31.03 -13.43
CA LYS A 309 9.53 -32.12 -14.13
C LYS A 309 11.01 -32.29 -13.75
N PHE A 310 11.62 -31.31 -13.07
CA PHE A 310 13.06 -31.28 -12.77
C PHE A 310 13.38 -31.21 -11.27
N LEU A 311 12.35 -31.24 -10.43
CA LEU A 311 12.52 -31.33 -8.99
C LEU A 311 12.45 -32.83 -8.67
N ASP A 312 13.43 -33.37 -7.93
CA ASP A 312 13.46 -34.78 -7.48
C ASP A 312 12.90 -34.92 -6.05
N PRO A 313 11.64 -34.54 -5.71
CA PRO A 313 11.04 -35.03 -4.49
C PRO A 313 10.64 -36.49 -4.74
N ARG A 314 11.28 -37.41 -4.04
CA ARG A 314 10.84 -38.80 -4.01
C ARG A 314 9.85 -38.98 -2.86
N PRO A 315 8.80 -39.80 -3.05
CA PRO A 315 7.98 -40.25 -1.93
C PRO A 315 8.88 -40.84 -0.85
N VAL A 316 8.65 -40.47 0.42
CA VAL A 316 9.42 -41.00 1.55
C VAL A 316 8.52 -41.90 2.39
N GLY A 317 8.71 -43.21 2.26
CA GLY A 317 7.87 -44.20 2.91
C GLY A 317 6.40 -44.03 2.52
N ARG A 318 5.57 -43.62 3.49
CA ARG A 318 4.12 -43.40 3.30
C ARG A 318 3.75 -42.00 2.82
N PHE A 319 4.72 -41.08 2.70
CA PHE A 319 4.45 -39.68 2.37
C PHE A 319 4.56 -39.41 0.85
N PRO A 320 3.71 -38.53 0.29
CA PRO A 320 3.80 -38.12 -1.11
C PRO A 320 5.09 -37.37 -1.41
N ALA A 321 5.40 -37.20 -2.69
CA ALA A 321 6.34 -36.20 -3.15
C ALA A 321 5.67 -34.82 -3.12
N ILE A 322 6.27 -33.83 -2.43
CA ILE A 322 5.69 -32.49 -2.27
C ILE A 322 6.55 -31.46 -2.98
N ILE A 323 5.93 -30.67 -3.85
CA ILE A 323 6.53 -29.56 -4.56
C ILE A 323 5.91 -28.27 -4.03
N PRO A 324 6.58 -27.56 -3.11
CA PRO A 324 6.15 -26.22 -2.74
C PRO A 324 6.45 -25.26 -3.89
N CYS A 325 5.42 -24.70 -4.53
CA CYS A 325 5.58 -23.86 -5.71
C CYS A 325 6.11 -22.44 -5.40
N CYS A 326 6.23 -22.08 -4.12
CA CYS A 326 6.84 -20.83 -3.67
C CYS A 326 7.49 -20.98 -2.28
N TYR A 327 8.35 -20.03 -1.91
CA TYR A 327 8.96 -19.94 -0.57
C TYR A 327 7.93 -20.07 0.56
N SER A 328 6.82 -19.33 0.44
CA SER A 328 5.80 -19.29 1.48
C SER A 328 5.15 -20.65 1.71
N ALA A 329 4.93 -21.44 0.64
CA ALA A 329 4.41 -22.80 0.75
C ALA A 329 5.43 -23.74 1.38
N LYS A 330 6.72 -23.61 1.02
CA LYS A 330 7.81 -24.35 1.67
C LYS A 330 7.87 -24.05 3.16
N LYS A 331 7.91 -22.76 3.55
CA LYS A 331 7.95 -22.33 4.96
C LYS A 331 6.70 -22.78 5.71
N PHE A 332 5.54 -22.86 5.05
CA PHE A 332 4.32 -23.41 5.64
C PHE A 332 4.49 -24.89 6.01
N VAL A 333 4.97 -25.73 5.08
CA VAL A 333 5.23 -27.15 5.38
C VAL A 333 6.30 -27.27 6.47
N GLU A 334 7.40 -26.53 6.37
CA GLU A 334 8.48 -26.58 7.35
C GLU A 334 8.02 -26.17 8.75
N THR A 335 7.17 -25.15 8.87
CA THR A 335 6.69 -24.64 10.17
C THR A 335 5.60 -25.52 10.77
N TYR A 336 4.57 -25.88 9.99
CA TYR A 336 3.35 -26.51 10.52
C TYR A 336 3.31 -28.03 10.34
N TYR A 337 4.05 -28.59 9.38
CA TYR A 337 4.10 -30.02 9.08
C TYR A 337 5.55 -30.54 9.05
N PRO A 338 6.33 -30.39 10.14
CA PRO A 338 7.76 -30.66 10.15
C PRO A 338 8.12 -32.11 9.77
N ARG A 339 7.21 -33.07 9.96
CA ARG A 339 7.39 -34.49 9.56
C ARG A 339 7.41 -34.70 8.04
N LEU A 340 6.83 -33.77 7.27
CA LEU A 340 6.83 -33.81 5.80
C LEU A 340 8.04 -33.11 5.18
N ARG A 341 8.94 -32.51 5.98
CA ARG A 341 10.13 -31.79 5.47
C ARG A 341 11.03 -32.64 4.56
N GLN A 342 11.15 -33.93 4.84
CA GLN A 342 11.94 -34.85 4.02
C GLN A 342 11.31 -35.14 2.64
N SER A 343 10.04 -34.81 2.49
CA SER A 343 9.24 -35.07 1.30
C SER A 343 9.09 -33.84 0.39
N ILE A 344 9.63 -32.68 0.79
CA ILE A 344 9.52 -31.44 -0.01
C ILE A 344 10.74 -31.20 -0.90
N SER A 345 10.51 -30.76 -2.13
CA SER A 345 11.56 -30.21 -2.99
C SER A 345 11.90 -28.75 -2.65
N GLN A 346 12.93 -28.21 -3.31
CA GLN A 346 13.06 -26.76 -3.38
C GLN A 346 11.96 -26.16 -4.27
N PRO A 347 11.54 -24.90 -4.01
CA PRO A 347 10.63 -24.21 -4.88
C PRO A 347 11.27 -23.97 -6.25
N PRO A 348 10.49 -24.04 -7.33
CA PRO A 348 11.00 -23.75 -8.66
C PRO A 348 11.52 -22.32 -8.74
N LYS A 349 12.63 -22.17 -9.47
CA LYS A 349 13.28 -20.90 -9.82
C LYS A 349 13.36 -20.76 -11.35
N PRO A 350 13.50 -19.51 -11.87
CA PRO A 350 13.71 -19.24 -13.29
C PRO A 350 14.85 -20.05 -13.92
N SER A 351 14.77 -20.26 -15.23
CA SER A 351 15.73 -21.07 -16.02
C SER A 351 17.12 -20.52 -16.11
N PHE A 352 17.22 -19.21 -16.11
CA PHE A 352 18.43 -18.47 -16.35
C PHE A 352 18.64 -17.52 -15.18
N LYS A 353 19.91 -17.23 -14.90
CA LYS A 353 20.30 -16.31 -13.86
C LYS A 353 20.18 -14.89 -14.42
N ALA A 354 19.47 -14.03 -13.70
CA ALA A 354 19.38 -12.59 -13.96
C ALA A 354 19.89 -11.82 -12.73
N ASP A 355 20.02 -10.50 -12.83
CA ASP A 355 20.37 -9.65 -11.69
C ASP A 355 19.13 -9.30 -10.86
N VAL A 356 17.98 -9.11 -11.53
CA VAL A 356 16.71 -8.71 -10.92
C VAL A 356 15.59 -9.69 -11.26
N TRP A 357 14.81 -10.10 -10.26
CA TRP A 357 13.60 -10.92 -10.43
C TRP A 357 12.36 -10.10 -10.08
N ILE A 358 11.49 -9.91 -11.06
CA ILE A 358 10.25 -9.16 -10.96
C ILE A 358 9.08 -10.14 -10.87
N GLY A 359 8.43 -10.23 -9.71
CA GLY A 359 7.49 -11.31 -9.40
C GLY A 359 6.28 -10.88 -8.55
N PRO A 360 5.22 -11.70 -8.47
CA PRO A 360 3.99 -11.36 -7.76
C PRO A 360 4.03 -11.68 -6.26
N CYS A 361 5.18 -12.10 -5.73
CA CYS A 361 5.28 -12.71 -4.40
C CYS A 361 6.34 -12.03 -3.54
N THR A 362 5.94 -11.57 -2.36
CA THR A 362 6.86 -11.02 -1.35
C THR A 362 7.87 -12.06 -0.85
N GLY A 363 7.47 -13.33 -0.76
CA GLY A 363 8.32 -14.43 -0.32
C GLY A 363 9.56 -14.64 -1.20
N ARG A 364 9.54 -14.18 -2.46
CA ARG A 364 10.70 -14.24 -3.37
C ARG A 364 11.88 -13.41 -2.89
N LYS A 365 11.63 -12.33 -2.13
CA LYS A 365 12.68 -11.51 -1.49
C LYS A 365 13.53 -12.30 -0.48
N ILE A 366 13.10 -13.50 -0.08
CA ILE A 366 13.79 -14.34 0.90
C ILE A 366 14.54 -15.52 0.24
N ASP A 367 13.99 -16.12 -0.83
CA ASP A 367 14.52 -17.37 -1.41
C ASP A 367 15.34 -17.16 -2.70
N SER A 368 15.65 -15.91 -3.04
CA SER A 368 16.37 -15.51 -4.25
C SER A 368 17.76 -14.93 -3.93
N GLU A 369 18.73 -15.21 -4.80
CA GLU A 369 20.03 -14.51 -4.84
C GLU A 369 19.98 -13.24 -5.70
N MET A 370 18.94 -13.09 -6.52
CA MET A 370 18.65 -11.89 -7.33
C MET A 370 17.95 -10.85 -6.46
N VAL A 371 18.13 -9.57 -6.78
CA VAL A 371 17.33 -8.50 -6.18
C VAL A 371 15.89 -8.65 -6.66
N VAL A 372 14.92 -8.62 -5.76
CA VAL A 372 13.53 -8.92 -6.11
C VAL A 372 12.67 -7.66 -6.05
N LEU A 373 11.97 -7.37 -7.14
CA LEU A 373 10.88 -6.41 -7.18
C LEU A 373 9.54 -7.14 -7.22
N THR A 374 8.60 -6.71 -6.39
CA THR A 374 7.21 -7.13 -6.50
C THR A 374 6.51 -6.44 -7.67
N THR A 375 5.36 -6.95 -8.09
CA THR A 375 4.51 -6.29 -9.10
C THR A 375 4.18 -4.84 -8.73
N ARG A 376 3.83 -4.57 -7.47
CA ARG A 376 3.59 -3.19 -7.01
C ARG A 376 4.84 -2.31 -7.07
N GLU A 377 6.01 -2.84 -6.74
CA GLU A 377 7.26 -2.09 -6.83
C GLU A 377 7.60 -1.70 -8.26
N VAL A 378 7.56 -2.65 -9.21
CA VAL A 378 7.87 -2.35 -10.61
C VAL A 378 6.83 -1.41 -11.23
N SER A 379 5.54 -1.54 -10.89
CA SER A 379 4.51 -0.62 -11.34
C SER A 379 4.72 0.80 -10.83
N ARG A 380 5.18 0.99 -9.58
CA ARG A 380 5.59 2.30 -9.06
C ARG A 380 6.81 2.83 -9.81
N MET A 381 7.81 1.98 -10.03
CA MET A 381 9.03 2.33 -10.76
C MET A 381 8.72 2.78 -12.21
N ILE A 382 7.82 2.11 -12.92
CA ILE A 382 7.38 2.50 -14.26
C ILE A 382 6.56 3.80 -14.21
N ARG A 383 5.64 3.94 -13.25
CA ARG A 383 4.85 5.16 -13.06
C ARG A 383 5.76 6.37 -12.82
N ASP A 384 6.71 6.25 -11.90
CA ASP A 384 7.67 7.29 -11.57
C ASP A 384 8.46 7.70 -12.84
N TYR A 385 8.94 6.73 -13.62
CA TYR A 385 9.61 6.98 -14.89
C TYR A 385 8.74 7.74 -15.89
N LEU A 386 7.48 7.31 -16.09
CA LEU A 386 6.53 7.96 -17.00
C LEU A 386 6.23 9.40 -16.57
N THR A 387 6.00 9.62 -15.28
CA THR A 387 5.76 10.95 -14.72
C THR A 387 6.99 11.86 -14.89
N THR A 388 8.20 11.35 -14.65
CA THR A 388 9.43 12.14 -14.83
C THR A 388 9.71 12.48 -16.30
N LYS A 389 9.26 11.66 -17.25
CA LYS A 389 9.52 11.85 -18.68
C LYS A 389 8.40 12.53 -19.45
N TYR A 390 7.24 12.81 -18.82
CA TYR A 390 6.03 13.33 -19.49
C TYR A 390 5.60 12.44 -20.68
N ILE A 391 5.61 11.12 -20.49
CA ILE A 391 5.26 10.13 -21.51
C ILE A 391 3.98 9.39 -21.07
N GLU A 392 3.04 9.17 -21.99
CA GLU A 392 1.92 8.25 -21.76
C GLU A 392 2.33 6.79 -22.06
N PHE A 393 1.77 5.82 -21.34
CA PHE A 393 2.14 4.39 -21.49
C PHE A 393 1.96 3.87 -22.94
N ASN A 394 1.11 4.51 -23.74
CA ASN A 394 0.81 4.12 -25.11
C ASN A 394 1.89 4.53 -26.14
N GLU A 395 2.99 5.16 -25.71
CA GLU A 395 4.11 5.57 -26.58
C GLU A 395 5.31 4.58 -26.58
N PHE A 396 5.15 3.42 -25.95
CA PHE A 396 6.14 2.33 -26.03
C PHE A 396 5.97 1.55 -27.34
N ASP A 397 7.09 1.17 -27.95
CA ASP A 397 7.09 0.39 -29.19
C ASP A 397 6.81 -1.09 -28.87
N ASP A 398 5.86 -1.69 -29.59
CA ASP A 398 5.54 -3.11 -29.49
C ASP A 398 6.71 -3.94 -30.06
N VAL A 399 7.54 -4.46 -29.16
CA VAL A 399 8.64 -5.35 -29.51
C VAL A 399 8.11 -6.77 -29.62
N ASN A 400 7.98 -7.23 -30.87
CA ASN A 400 7.73 -8.63 -31.22
C ASN A 400 8.80 -9.53 -30.58
N PHE A 401 8.38 -10.43 -29.68
CA PHE A 401 9.26 -11.45 -29.09
C PHE A 401 8.83 -12.84 -29.53
N ASP A 402 9.40 -13.27 -30.67
CA ASP A 402 9.48 -14.66 -31.07
C ASP A 402 10.56 -15.36 -30.21
N ASP A 403 10.29 -15.92 -29.00
CA ASP A 403 11.32 -16.75 -28.32
C ASP A 403 10.95 -17.57 -27.05
N VAL A 404 9.86 -18.36 -27.02
CA VAL A 404 9.64 -19.29 -25.88
C VAL A 404 9.02 -20.64 -26.29
N GLU A 405 9.77 -21.74 -26.12
CA GLU A 405 9.27 -23.13 -26.27
C GLU A 405 8.69 -23.63 -24.92
N LEU A 406 7.41 -24.01 -24.91
CA LEU A 406 6.74 -24.64 -23.77
C LEU A 406 6.50 -26.13 -24.05
N ARG A 407 7.03 -27.02 -23.20
CA ARG A 407 6.74 -28.47 -23.21
C ARG A 407 6.09 -28.91 -21.91
N GLU A 408 4.94 -29.57 -22.02
CA GLU A 408 4.24 -30.19 -20.88
C GLU A 408 4.24 -31.72 -21.02
N PRO A 409 4.56 -32.49 -19.96
CA PRO A 409 4.22 -33.91 -19.87
C PRO A 409 2.87 -34.15 -19.18
N GLU A 410 2.22 -35.26 -19.50
CA GLU A 410 1.22 -35.89 -18.65
C GLU A 410 1.90 -36.59 -17.46
N ILE A 411 1.42 -36.32 -16.24
CA ILE A 411 1.71 -37.10 -15.03
C ILE A 411 0.36 -37.52 -14.43
N VAL A 412 0.16 -38.82 -14.26
CA VAL A 412 -1.01 -39.40 -13.58
C VAL A 412 -0.77 -39.34 -12.06
N GLY A 413 -1.72 -38.79 -11.29
CA GLY A 413 -1.65 -38.74 -9.81
C GLY A 413 -1.23 -37.41 -9.17
N ARG A 414 -1.48 -36.27 -9.84
CA ARG A 414 -1.16 -34.92 -9.35
C ARG A 414 -2.28 -34.36 -8.45
N VAL A 415 -1.92 -33.87 -7.26
CA VAL A 415 -2.82 -33.14 -6.36
C VAL A 415 -2.34 -31.70 -6.26
N ILE A 416 -3.20 -30.74 -6.57
CA ILE A 416 -2.90 -29.31 -6.48
C ILE A 416 -3.67 -28.73 -5.29
N ALA A 417 -3.01 -27.90 -4.48
CA ALA A 417 -3.62 -27.14 -3.41
C ALA A 417 -3.22 -25.66 -3.50
N GLU A 418 -4.21 -24.78 -3.54
CA GLU A 418 -4.02 -23.33 -3.61
C GLU A 418 -4.63 -22.64 -2.39
N GLY A 419 -3.81 -21.86 -1.69
CA GLY A 419 -4.18 -21.24 -0.43
C GLY A 419 -4.03 -22.15 0.78
N ALA A 420 -3.88 -21.53 1.94
CA ALA A 420 -3.58 -22.24 3.19
C ALA A 420 -4.64 -23.28 3.60
N PHE A 421 -5.92 -23.03 3.30
CA PHE A 421 -7.01 -23.95 3.63
C PHE A 421 -6.86 -25.28 2.88
N GLU A 422 -6.73 -25.23 1.54
CA GLU A 422 -6.53 -26.42 0.73
C GLU A 422 -5.21 -27.11 1.05
N ILE A 423 -4.14 -26.33 1.28
CA ILE A 423 -2.85 -26.89 1.71
C ILE A 423 -3.02 -27.72 2.98
N ARG A 424 -3.72 -27.21 4.01
CA ARG A 424 -3.96 -27.97 5.25
C ARG A 424 -4.70 -29.27 4.96
N GLN A 425 -5.79 -29.21 4.20
CA GLN A 425 -6.56 -30.41 3.85
C GLN A 425 -5.71 -31.48 3.15
N VAL A 426 -4.87 -31.08 2.20
CA VAL A 426 -4.01 -32.00 1.45
C VAL A 426 -2.86 -32.53 2.32
N LEU A 427 -2.23 -31.68 3.14
CA LEU A 427 -1.16 -32.11 4.04
C LEU A 427 -1.67 -33.00 5.16
N ASP A 428 -2.90 -32.79 5.67
CA ASP A 428 -3.53 -33.69 6.65
C ASP A 428 -3.77 -35.09 6.06
N LYS A 429 -4.23 -35.16 4.80
CA LYS A 429 -4.33 -36.44 4.06
C LYS A 429 -2.97 -37.09 3.88
N ALA A 430 -1.94 -36.31 3.53
CA ALA A 430 -0.56 -36.79 3.43
C ALA A 430 -0.05 -37.35 4.76
N MET A 431 -0.33 -36.67 5.89
CA MET A 431 0.06 -37.11 7.23
C MET A 431 -0.57 -38.45 7.63
N ARG A 432 -1.79 -38.72 7.17
CA ARG A 432 -2.50 -40.00 7.34
C ARG A 432 -2.04 -41.09 6.38
N GLY A 433 -1.17 -40.77 5.41
CA GLY A 433 -0.67 -41.71 4.41
C GLY A 433 -1.63 -41.96 3.24
N GLU A 434 -2.73 -41.19 3.15
CA GLU A 434 -3.77 -41.35 2.11
C GLU A 434 -3.29 -40.93 0.72
N LEU A 435 -2.16 -40.21 0.65
CA LEU A 435 -1.56 -39.70 -0.59
C LEU A 435 -0.25 -40.43 -0.93
N GLN A 436 -0.05 -41.65 -0.44
CA GLN A 436 1.14 -42.43 -0.75
C GLN A 436 1.31 -42.59 -2.28
N GLY A 437 2.49 -42.24 -2.79
CA GLY A 437 2.80 -42.30 -4.23
C GLY A 437 2.29 -41.11 -5.07
N ALA A 438 1.54 -40.17 -4.48
CA ALA A 438 1.10 -38.98 -5.18
C ALA A 438 2.20 -37.91 -5.30
N VAL A 439 2.04 -37.01 -6.29
CA VAL A 439 2.80 -35.75 -6.40
C VAL A 439 1.87 -34.61 -6.00
N VAL A 440 2.25 -33.86 -4.97
CA VAL A 440 1.47 -32.78 -4.38
C VAL A 440 2.12 -31.44 -4.68
N GLU A 441 1.38 -30.50 -5.26
CA GLU A 441 1.85 -29.15 -5.53
C GLU A 441 1.11 -28.13 -4.66
N LEU A 442 1.86 -27.22 -4.04
CA LEU A 442 1.33 -26.30 -3.03
C LEU A 442 1.62 -24.85 -3.39
N TRP A 443 0.57 -24.02 -3.43
CA TRP A 443 0.67 -22.56 -3.52
C TRP A 443 0.11 -21.90 -2.27
N ALA A 444 0.90 -21.08 -1.58
CA ALA A 444 0.48 -20.49 -0.31
C ALA A 444 -0.69 -19.49 -0.43
N CYS A 445 -0.86 -18.84 -1.59
CA CYS A 445 -1.89 -17.82 -1.81
C CYS A 445 -3.11 -18.43 -2.50
N PRO A 446 -4.34 -18.00 -2.15
CA PRO A 446 -5.57 -18.48 -2.81
C PRO A 446 -5.53 -18.16 -4.30
N LYS A 447 -5.81 -19.10 -5.21
CA LYS A 447 -5.65 -18.92 -6.67
C LYS A 447 -4.21 -18.78 -7.16
N GLY A 448 -3.21 -19.16 -6.35
CA GLY A 448 -1.81 -19.18 -6.78
C GLY A 448 -1.16 -17.80 -6.89
N CYS A 449 -0.28 -17.63 -7.88
CA CYS A 449 0.58 -16.45 -8.00
C CYS A 449 -0.16 -15.17 -8.50
N ILE A 450 -1.30 -15.31 -9.17
CA ILE A 450 -2.07 -14.15 -9.71
C ILE A 450 -2.68 -13.26 -8.62
N SER A 451 -2.78 -13.78 -7.40
CA SER A 451 -3.26 -13.11 -6.19
C SER A 451 -2.15 -12.99 -5.13
N GLY A 452 -0.89 -13.20 -5.53
CA GLY A 452 0.25 -13.24 -4.62
C GLY A 452 0.40 -11.95 -3.81
N GLY A 453 1.07 -12.03 -2.65
CA GLY A 453 1.19 -10.88 -1.75
C GLY A 453 1.92 -9.66 -2.32
N GLY A 454 2.61 -9.78 -3.46
CA GLY A 454 3.23 -8.67 -4.19
C GLY A 454 2.33 -8.00 -5.24
N GLN A 455 1.09 -8.48 -5.40
CA GLN A 455 0.12 -8.02 -6.41
C GLN A 455 -0.82 -6.93 -5.90
N TYR A 456 -1.51 -6.25 -6.81
CA TYR A 456 -2.65 -5.41 -6.45
C TYR A 456 -3.83 -6.27 -5.97
N LYS A 457 -4.59 -5.73 -5.00
CA LYS A 457 -5.88 -6.29 -4.62
C LYS A 457 -6.79 -6.29 -5.84
N ALA A 458 -7.35 -7.44 -6.17
CA ALA A 458 -8.19 -7.65 -7.34
C ALA A 458 -9.53 -8.29 -6.95
N SER A 459 -10.58 -8.00 -7.72
CA SER A 459 -11.85 -8.71 -7.63
C SER A 459 -11.73 -10.12 -8.24
N GLU A 460 -12.72 -10.97 -7.98
CA GLU A 460 -12.81 -12.30 -8.57
C GLU A 460 -12.82 -12.27 -10.10
N GLU A 461 -13.54 -11.32 -10.69
CA GLU A 461 -13.61 -11.07 -12.13
C GLU A 461 -12.24 -10.71 -12.71
N ILE A 462 -11.52 -9.80 -12.04
CA ILE A 462 -10.17 -9.42 -12.45
C ILE A 462 -9.23 -10.62 -12.39
N LEU A 463 -9.27 -11.42 -11.31
CA LEU A 463 -8.43 -12.61 -11.19
C LEU A 463 -8.75 -13.65 -12.26
N ALA A 464 -10.03 -13.81 -12.62
CA ALA A 464 -10.44 -14.67 -13.73
C ALA A 464 -9.86 -14.19 -15.06
N ARG A 465 -9.92 -12.88 -15.34
CA ARG A 465 -9.32 -12.27 -16.52
C ARG A 465 -7.80 -12.44 -16.56
N ARG A 466 -7.10 -12.24 -15.44
CA ARG A 466 -5.65 -12.49 -15.35
C ARG A 466 -5.32 -13.93 -15.73
N LYS A 467 -6.11 -14.89 -15.23
CA LYS A 467 -5.94 -16.30 -15.53
C LYS A 467 -6.15 -16.58 -17.03
N GLU A 468 -7.22 -16.05 -17.62
CA GLU A 468 -7.51 -16.16 -19.04
C GLU A 468 -6.35 -15.63 -19.90
N TRP A 469 -5.81 -14.47 -19.57
CA TRP A 469 -4.67 -13.89 -20.31
C TRP A 469 -3.43 -14.78 -20.22
N ILE A 470 -3.12 -15.30 -19.02
CA ILE A 470 -1.97 -16.21 -18.81
C ILE A 470 -2.16 -17.54 -19.56
N ASP A 471 -3.38 -18.06 -19.62
CA ASP A 471 -3.68 -19.32 -20.30
C ASP A 471 -3.68 -19.12 -21.84
N GLY A 472 -4.14 -17.96 -22.32
CA GLY A 472 -4.10 -17.53 -23.73
C GLY A 472 -2.68 -17.33 -24.27
N MET A 473 -1.71 -17.02 -23.42
CA MET A 473 -0.28 -17.02 -23.79
C MET A 473 0.25 -18.42 -24.22
N GLY A 474 -0.54 -19.49 -24.08
CA GLY A 474 -0.19 -20.87 -24.46
C GLY A 474 -0.78 -21.40 -25.78
N SER A 475 -1.72 -20.72 -26.44
CA SER A 475 -2.39 -21.26 -27.65
C SER A 475 -1.66 -20.87 -28.95
N ALA A 476 -1.21 -21.88 -29.71
CA ALA A 476 -0.85 -22.03 -31.14
C ALA A 476 -0.38 -20.84 -32.03
N LEU A 477 -0.75 -19.58 -31.77
CA LEU A 477 -0.41 -18.40 -32.57
C LEU A 477 1.09 -18.01 -32.54
N TRP A 478 1.87 -18.57 -31.61
CA TRP A 478 3.28 -18.24 -31.39
C TRP A 478 4.27 -19.31 -31.90
N ARG A 479 3.79 -20.36 -32.59
CA ARG A 479 4.62 -21.53 -33.00
C ARG A 479 5.32 -21.40 -34.36
N THR A 480 5.15 -20.30 -35.11
CA THR A 480 5.63 -20.23 -36.50
C THR A 480 6.45 -18.98 -36.77
N ARG A 481 7.77 -19.02 -36.48
CA ARG A 481 8.87 -18.40 -37.27
C ARG A 481 10.23 -18.42 -36.54
N TRP A 482 10.79 -19.60 -36.23
CA TRP A 482 12.17 -19.69 -35.68
C TRP A 482 13.15 -20.60 -36.44
N TRP A 483 12.79 -21.01 -37.66
CA TRP A 483 13.67 -21.81 -38.53
C TRP A 483 13.90 -21.15 -39.89
N ALA A 484 14.25 -19.87 -39.91
CA ALA A 484 14.86 -19.23 -41.09
C ALA A 484 15.51 -17.91 -40.73
N ARG A 485 16.76 -17.94 -40.23
CA ARG A 485 17.86 -17.01 -40.56
C ARG A 485 19.04 -17.23 -39.60
N SER A 486 19.77 -18.31 -39.86
CA SER A 486 21.21 -18.35 -39.63
C SER A 486 21.83 -18.73 -40.97
N ALA A 487 22.23 -17.70 -41.72
CA ALA A 487 23.19 -17.73 -42.81
C ALA A 487 23.93 -16.39 -42.77
#